data_AF-A0A6M0L9M7-F1
#
_entry.id   AF-A0A6M0L9M7-F1
#
_cell.length_a   1.000
_cell.length_b   1.000
_cell.length_c   1.000
_cell.angle_alpha   90.00
_cell.angle_beta   90.00
_cell.angle_gamma   90.00
#
_symmetry.space_group_name_H-M   'P 1'
#
loop_
_entity.id
_entity.type
_entity.pdbx_description
1 polymer ?
#
loop_
_entity_poly.entity_id
_entity_poly.type
_entity_poly.pdbx_seq_one_letter_code
_entity_poly.pdbx_strand_id
1 'polypeptide(L)'
;MARAIREGFDYFPLDTDAYGNRKIRRLLHAHGCTGYAVWVVAMQMIYGDKGYYLKFDDDMCFDIGDKVAVSEGAVHEILKYCLKLDLFDQYSFQKYGILTSKGIQEQFEEMVRQTKRKTVVKAEHRINSEEKHINSEEMGINSEETPKKSELMQQSKVKESKVKENKVNNSTTTINNNLNIGESHNDVQKQNVAAVEQNAIAFYQQNFGVANSYLIDQIMQWVGGLSHELVIAAMKIALDNKAQFSYAKAVLNNWANQNITTIEQARAYELNRKRNKSKFGKHQREEVVPSWAKELPDNAENPVEKLSAEREEELRNRLAELFEMSGDDSDG
;
A
#
# COMPACT_ATOMS: atom_id res chain seq x y z
N MET A 1 9.48 -3.67 26.77
CA MET A 1 8.40 -4.58 26.34
C MET A 1 8.00 -4.22 24.91
N ALA A 2 7.73 -5.21 24.05
CA ALA A 2 7.23 -4.93 22.70
C ALA A 2 5.81 -4.33 22.79
N ARG A 3 5.55 -3.24 22.07
CA ARG A 3 4.23 -2.61 22.04
C ARG A 3 3.26 -3.53 21.28
N ALA A 4 2.12 -3.85 21.89
CA ALA A 4 1.06 -4.58 21.21
C ALA A 4 0.67 -3.85 19.91
N ILE A 5 0.49 -4.61 18.82
CA ILE A 5 0.06 -4.06 17.55
C ILE A 5 -1.39 -3.62 17.72
N ARG A 6 -1.67 -2.32 17.58
CA ARG A 6 -3.03 -1.78 17.57
C ARG A 6 -3.70 -2.11 16.24
N GLU A 7 -4.94 -2.60 16.28
CA GLU A 7 -5.72 -2.92 15.08
C GLU A 7 -6.16 -1.64 14.34
N GLY A 8 -6.63 -0.64 15.09
CA GLY A 8 -7.08 0.66 14.59
C GLY A 8 -5.97 1.67 14.27
N PHE A 9 -6.39 2.87 13.90
CA PHE A 9 -5.55 3.98 13.45
C PHE A 9 -5.60 5.16 14.43
N ASP A 10 -4.47 5.86 14.58
CA ASP A 10 -4.39 7.07 15.41
C ASP A 10 -5.02 8.31 14.72
N TYR A 11 -5.45 8.16 13.46
CA TYR A 11 -6.19 9.17 12.70
C TYR A 11 -7.29 8.48 11.90
N PHE A 12 -8.32 9.23 11.50
CA PHE A 12 -9.25 8.79 10.48
C PHE A 12 -9.46 9.91 9.44
N PRO A 13 -9.70 9.57 8.17
CA PRO A 13 -9.99 10.55 7.15
C PRO A 13 -11.41 11.09 7.34
N LEU A 14 -11.52 12.40 7.46
CA LEU A 14 -12.78 13.13 7.44
C LEU A 14 -12.76 14.08 6.25
N ASP A 15 -13.80 14.04 5.43
CA ASP A 15 -13.90 14.89 4.24
C ASP A 15 -13.85 16.37 4.62
N THR A 16 -13.06 17.15 3.88
CA THR A 16 -12.99 18.60 4.06
C THR A 16 -14.34 19.28 3.81
N ASP A 17 -15.16 18.70 2.94
CA ASP A 17 -16.55 19.09 2.70
C ASP A 17 -17.54 18.09 3.33
N ALA A 18 -17.32 17.70 4.58
CA ALA A 18 -18.28 16.87 5.33
C ALA A 18 -19.70 17.49 5.33
N TYR A 19 -19.79 18.82 5.34
CA TYR A 19 -21.05 19.55 5.25
C TYR A 19 -21.72 19.47 3.87
N GLY A 20 -21.01 19.06 2.82
CA GLY A 20 -21.57 18.73 1.51
C GLY A 20 -22.54 17.53 1.58
N ASN A 21 -22.35 16.63 2.54
CA ASN A 21 -23.21 15.47 2.72
C ASN A 21 -24.58 15.86 3.31
N ARG A 22 -25.66 15.62 2.53
CA ARG A 22 -27.04 15.90 2.94
C ARG A 22 -27.42 15.22 4.26
N LYS A 23 -26.93 14.00 4.53
CA LYS A 23 -27.23 13.27 5.77
C LYS A 23 -26.62 13.98 6.98
N ILE A 24 -25.36 14.41 6.87
CA ILE A 24 -24.67 15.19 7.91
C ILE A 24 -25.38 16.52 8.16
N ARG A 25 -25.83 17.22 7.11
CA ARG A 25 -26.64 18.45 7.28
C ARG A 25 -27.97 18.20 7.98
N ARG A 26 -28.64 17.06 7.72
CA ARG A 26 -29.89 16.70 8.42
C ARG A 26 -29.66 16.36 9.89
N LEU A 27 -28.52 15.76 10.21
CA LEU A 27 -28.08 15.53 11.59
C LEU A 27 -27.86 16.85 12.31
N LEU A 28 -27.07 17.75 11.69
CA LEU A 28 -26.79 19.08 12.22
C LEU A 28 -28.08 19.89 12.43
N HIS A 29 -29.04 19.81 11.50
CA HIS A 29 -30.31 20.51 11.64
C HIS A 29 -31.19 20.00 12.79
N ALA A 30 -31.17 18.69 13.06
CA ALA A 30 -32.02 18.06 14.08
C ALA A 30 -31.42 18.13 15.49
N HIS A 31 -30.09 18.00 15.61
CA HIS A 31 -29.40 17.86 16.90
C HIS A 31 -28.28 18.90 17.09
N GLY A 32 -28.19 19.91 16.22
CA GLY A 32 -27.18 20.95 16.29
C GLY A 32 -25.74 20.43 16.17
N CYS A 33 -24.80 21.26 16.62
CA CYS A 33 -23.38 20.91 16.68
C CYS A 33 -23.11 19.67 17.55
N THR A 34 -23.93 19.46 18.57
CA THR A 34 -23.88 18.28 19.45
C THR A 34 -24.06 16.99 18.65
N GLY A 35 -25.07 16.93 17.78
CA GLY A 35 -25.29 15.77 16.92
C GLY A 35 -24.09 15.46 16.02
N TYR A 36 -23.50 16.50 15.44
CA TYR A 36 -22.29 16.37 14.63
C TYR A 36 -21.10 15.88 15.46
N ALA A 37 -20.87 16.45 16.64
CA ALA A 37 -19.79 16.06 17.54
C ALA A 37 -19.90 14.58 17.96
N VAL A 38 -21.10 14.13 18.37
CA VAL A 38 -21.38 12.72 18.69
C VAL A 38 -21.03 11.81 17.51
N TRP A 39 -21.45 12.17 16.29
CA TRP A 39 -21.13 11.39 15.10
C TRP A 39 -19.63 11.35 14.80
N VAL A 40 -18.92 12.48 14.93
CA VAL A 40 -17.45 12.54 14.75
C VAL A 40 -16.73 11.68 15.79
N VAL A 41 -17.12 11.75 17.06
CA VAL A 41 -16.51 10.93 18.12
C VAL A 41 -16.80 9.44 17.89
N ALA A 42 -18.00 9.08 17.43
CA ALA A 42 -18.30 7.71 17.04
C ALA A 42 -17.40 7.24 15.88
N MET A 43 -17.17 8.08 14.86
CA MET A 43 -16.21 7.78 13.78
C MET A 43 -14.80 7.55 14.35
N GLN A 44 -14.32 8.42 15.23
CA GLN A 44 -13.02 8.28 15.87
C GLN A 44 -12.88 6.95 16.61
N MET A 45 -13.90 6.55 17.37
CA MET A 45 -13.89 5.27 18.10
C MET A 45 -13.91 4.07 17.16
N ILE A 46 -14.70 4.12 16.07
CA ILE A 46 -14.73 3.09 15.03
C ILE A 46 -13.32 2.87 14.45
N TYR A 47 -12.66 3.94 14.00
CA TYR A 47 -11.36 3.83 13.36
C TYR A 47 -10.20 3.58 14.34
N GLY A 48 -10.34 4.05 15.59
CA GLY A 48 -9.33 3.95 16.64
C GLY A 48 -9.23 2.58 17.31
N ASP A 49 -10.34 1.85 17.43
CA ASP A 49 -10.37 0.52 18.03
C ASP A 49 -10.10 -0.60 16.99
N LYS A 50 -11.17 -1.22 16.45
CA LYS A 50 -11.05 -2.30 15.46
C LYS A 50 -10.97 -1.81 14.02
N GLY A 51 -11.33 -0.55 13.78
CA GLY A 51 -11.13 0.11 12.50
C GLY A 51 -12.33 0.14 11.55
N TYR A 52 -13.23 -0.85 11.62
CA TYR A 52 -14.31 -1.04 10.63
C TYR A 52 -15.71 -1.13 11.24
N TYR A 53 -15.83 -1.23 12.57
CA TYR A 53 -17.10 -1.13 13.29
C TYR A 53 -16.84 -0.71 14.74
N LEU A 54 -17.92 -0.33 15.43
CA LEU A 54 -17.95 -0.09 16.86
C LEU A 54 -19.13 -0.84 17.47
N LYS A 55 -18.92 -1.51 18.60
CA LYS A 55 -20.03 -2.15 19.33
C LYS A 55 -20.92 -1.07 19.93
N PHE A 56 -22.23 -1.29 19.86
CA PHE A 56 -23.21 -0.38 20.42
C PHE A 56 -23.66 -0.88 21.79
N ASP A 57 -23.09 -0.31 22.85
CA ASP A 57 -23.41 -0.60 24.25
C ASP A 57 -23.38 0.67 25.10
N ASP A 58 -23.80 0.53 26.36
CA ASP A 58 -23.94 1.66 27.29
C ASP A 58 -22.57 2.29 27.62
N ASP A 59 -21.50 1.48 27.71
CA ASP A 59 -20.13 1.96 27.91
C ASP A 59 -19.68 2.89 26.76
N MET A 60 -20.00 2.54 25.51
CA MET A 60 -19.73 3.40 24.35
C MET A 60 -20.53 4.71 24.43
N CYS A 61 -21.80 4.65 24.85
CA CYS A 61 -22.62 5.85 25.04
C CYS A 61 -22.05 6.75 26.15
N PHE A 62 -21.55 6.16 27.24
CA PHE A 62 -20.86 6.88 28.31
C PHE A 62 -19.57 7.55 27.81
N ASP A 63 -18.71 6.81 27.12
CA ASP A 63 -17.44 7.33 26.58
C ASP A 63 -17.65 8.51 25.62
N ILE A 64 -18.68 8.47 24.78
CA ILE A 64 -19.03 9.58 23.89
C ILE A 64 -19.65 10.73 24.69
N GLY A 65 -20.53 10.43 25.65
CA GLY A 65 -21.18 11.42 26.50
C GLY A 65 -20.17 12.26 27.29
N ASP A 66 -19.16 11.61 27.87
CA ASP A 66 -18.08 12.26 28.60
C ASP A 66 -17.25 13.19 27.69
N LYS A 67 -16.91 12.74 26.48
CA LYS A 67 -16.13 13.54 25.51
C LYS A 67 -16.88 14.77 24.97
N VAL A 68 -18.19 14.64 24.78
CA VAL A 68 -19.03 15.68 24.17
C VAL A 68 -19.78 16.50 25.24
N ALA A 69 -19.69 16.11 26.52
CA ALA A 69 -20.41 16.68 27.66
C ALA A 69 -21.94 16.63 27.49
N VAL A 70 -22.47 15.44 27.16
CA VAL A 70 -23.91 15.18 27.03
C VAL A 70 -24.32 13.87 27.69
N SER A 71 -25.61 13.72 28.00
CA SER A 71 -26.11 12.50 28.64
C SER A 71 -26.04 11.30 27.70
N GLU A 72 -25.81 10.10 28.27
CA GLU A 72 -25.82 8.83 27.55
C GLU A 72 -27.12 8.61 26.76
N GLY A 73 -28.26 9.02 27.33
CA GLY A 73 -29.56 8.98 26.67
C GLY A 73 -29.61 9.84 25.41
N ALA A 74 -29.04 11.05 25.46
CA ALA A 74 -28.96 11.91 24.28
C ALA A 74 -28.03 11.32 23.20
N VAL A 75 -26.90 10.73 23.59
CA VAL A 75 -26.00 10.02 22.66
C VAL A 75 -26.76 8.89 21.96
N HIS A 76 -27.49 8.07 22.71
CA HIS A 76 -28.28 6.97 22.19
C HIS A 76 -29.34 7.43 21.17
N GLU A 77 -30.06 8.51 21.48
CA GLU A 77 -31.05 9.10 20.56
C GLU A 77 -30.42 9.64 19.28
N ILE A 78 -29.29 10.34 19.40
CA ILE A 78 -28.55 10.89 18.25
C ILE A 78 -28.05 9.75 17.35
N LEU A 79 -27.45 8.70 17.91
CA LEU A 79 -26.94 7.56 17.13
C LEU A 79 -28.08 6.77 16.47
N LYS A 80 -29.24 6.65 17.13
CA LYS A 80 -30.47 6.12 16.49
C LYS A 80 -30.93 6.99 15.33
N TYR A 81 -30.79 8.31 15.43
CA TYR A 81 -31.10 9.20 14.32
C TYR A 81 -30.07 9.05 13.17
N CYS A 82 -28.79 8.83 13.48
CA CYS A 82 -27.76 8.51 12.48
C CYS A 82 -28.08 7.21 11.71
N LEU A 83 -28.59 6.18 12.39
CA LEU A 83 -29.11 4.96 11.77
C LEU A 83 -30.29 5.26 10.83
N LYS A 84 -31.26 6.08 11.28
CA LYS A 84 -32.39 6.54 10.44
C LYS A 84 -31.97 7.34 9.21
N LEU A 85 -30.82 8.02 9.26
CA LEU A 85 -30.25 8.77 8.14
C LEU A 85 -29.39 7.91 7.20
N ASP A 86 -29.27 6.61 7.45
CA ASP A 86 -28.35 5.70 6.75
C ASP A 86 -26.89 6.21 6.80
N LEU A 87 -26.47 6.87 7.89
CA LEU A 87 -25.05 7.12 8.18
C LEU A 87 -24.38 5.84 8.70
N PHE A 88 -25.17 5.00 9.39
CA PHE A 88 -24.82 3.65 9.80
C PHE A 88 -25.81 2.66 9.16
N ASP A 89 -25.35 1.43 8.95
CA ASP A 89 -26.12 0.36 8.36
C ASP A 89 -27.11 -0.23 9.38
N GLN A 90 -28.40 -0.13 9.06
CA GLN A 90 -29.49 -0.60 9.92
C GLN A 90 -29.44 -2.11 10.16
N TYR A 91 -29.09 -2.90 9.13
CA TYR A 91 -29.07 -4.37 9.22
C TYR A 91 -27.97 -4.86 10.17
N SER A 92 -26.76 -4.32 10.02
CA SER A 92 -25.61 -4.64 10.88
C SER A 92 -25.88 -4.28 12.34
N PHE A 93 -26.54 -3.13 12.57
CA PHE A 93 -26.98 -2.74 13.90
C PHE A 93 -27.99 -3.72 14.49
N GLN A 94 -29.04 -4.09 13.75
CA GLN A 94 -30.07 -5.00 14.24
C GLN A 94 -29.55 -6.42 14.48
N LYS A 95 -28.68 -6.91 13.60
CA LYS A 95 -28.19 -8.29 13.65
C LYS A 95 -27.06 -8.49 14.65
N TYR A 96 -26.14 -7.54 14.74
CA TYR A 96 -24.90 -7.69 15.52
C TYR A 96 -24.76 -6.68 16.66
N GLY A 97 -25.63 -5.68 16.76
CA GLY A 97 -25.48 -4.61 17.74
C GLY A 97 -24.24 -3.75 17.50
N ILE A 98 -23.90 -3.48 16.24
CA ILE A 98 -22.71 -2.70 15.86
C ILE A 98 -23.06 -1.51 14.97
N LEU A 99 -22.28 -0.43 15.11
CA LEU A 99 -22.26 0.71 14.21
C LEU A 99 -21.18 0.50 13.15
N THR A 100 -21.60 0.40 11.90
CA THR A 100 -20.72 0.31 10.73
C THR A 100 -21.49 0.78 9.50
N SER A 101 -20.81 0.96 8.37
CA SER A 101 -21.44 1.25 7.08
C SER A 101 -20.51 0.77 5.97
N LYS A 102 -21.05 0.60 4.76
CA LYS A 102 -20.24 0.21 3.59
C LYS A 102 -19.07 1.17 3.38
N GLY A 103 -19.31 2.49 3.45
CA GLY A 103 -18.28 3.50 3.27
C GLY A 103 -17.20 3.46 4.36
N ILE A 104 -17.59 3.19 5.61
CA ILE A 104 -16.63 3.01 6.72
C ILE A 104 -15.71 1.81 6.46
N GLN A 105 -16.28 0.68 6.04
CA GLN A 105 -15.51 -0.53 5.78
C GLN A 105 -14.58 -0.38 4.58
N GLU A 106 -15.06 0.21 3.48
CA GLU A 106 -14.24 0.51 2.29
C GLU A 106 -13.09 1.46 2.63
N GLN A 107 -13.37 2.51 3.41
CA GLN A 107 -12.35 3.47 3.82
C GLN A 107 -11.30 2.83 4.73
N PHE A 108 -11.71 1.97 5.66
CA PHE A 108 -10.77 1.25 6.51
C PHE A 108 -9.90 0.28 5.69
N GLU A 109 -10.50 -0.49 4.78
CA GLU A 109 -9.75 -1.37 3.87
C GLU A 109 -8.70 -0.60 3.07
N GLU A 110 -9.04 0.60 2.60
CA GLU A 110 -8.10 1.47 1.90
C GLU A 110 -6.97 1.97 2.81
N MET A 111 -7.26 2.37 4.05
CA MET A 111 -6.22 2.75 5.02
C MET A 111 -5.26 1.59 5.33
N VAL A 112 -5.78 0.37 5.47
CA VAL A 112 -4.96 -0.84 5.67
C VAL A 112 -4.06 -1.08 4.45
N ARG A 113 -4.61 -0.94 3.23
CA ARG A 113 -3.86 -1.08 1.97
C ARG A 113 -2.71 -0.07 1.88
N GLN A 114 -2.99 1.20 2.14
CA GLN A 114 -1.99 2.28 2.06
C GLN A 114 -0.89 2.15 3.11
N THR A 115 -1.23 1.69 4.31
CA THR A 115 -0.26 1.52 5.40
C THR A 115 0.49 0.18 5.36
N LYS A 116 0.17 -0.70 4.41
CA LYS A 116 0.76 -2.04 4.25
C LYS A 116 0.66 -2.89 5.52
N ARG A 117 -0.35 -2.66 6.35
CA ARG A 117 -0.62 -3.46 7.55
C ARG A 117 -1.19 -4.81 7.14
N LYS A 118 -0.79 -5.88 7.84
CA LYS A 118 -1.42 -7.19 7.75
C LYS A 118 -2.64 -7.24 8.69
N THR A 119 -3.68 -6.47 8.38
CA THR A 119 -4.94 -6.48 9.14
C THR A 119 -6.00 -7.19 8.30
N VAL A 120 -6.73 -8.13 8.91
CA VAL A 120 -7.82 -8.86 8.26
C VAL A 120 -9.14 -8.30 8.79
N VAL A 121 -9.94 -7.70 7.91
CA VAL A 121 -11.34 -7.38 8.23
C VAL A 121 -12.08 -8.70 8.40
N LYS A 122 -12.69 -8.94 9.58
CA LYS A 122 -13.41 -10.18 9.84
C LYS A 122 -14.66 -10.26 8.96
N ALA A 123 -14.80 -11.38 8.24
CA ALA A 123 -15.87 -11.58 7.25
C ALA A 123 -17.28 -11.50 7.86
N GLU A 124 -17.43 -11.81 9.15
CA GLU A 124 -18.71 -11.84 9.87
C GLU A 124 -19.45 -10.49 9.93
N HIS A 125 -18.72 -9.37 9.81
CA HIS A 125 -19.28 -8.02 9.90
C HIS A 125 -19.27 -7.26 8.57
N ARG A 126 -18.89 -7.90 7.46
CA ARG A 126 -18.75 -7.23 6.16
C ARG A 126 -20.12 -6.97 5.53
N ILE A 127 -20.37 -5.73 5.14
CA ILE A 127 -21.58 -5.36 4.42
C ILE A 127 -21.34 -5.70 2.94
N ASN A 128 -22.06 -6.71 2.44
CA ASN A 128 -22.05 -7.24 1.07
C ASN A 128 -21.07 -8.39 0.75
N SER A 129 -21.04 -9.45 1.58
CA SER A 129 -20.48 -10.74 1.17
C SER A 129 -21.52 -11.56 0.38
N GLU A 130 -21.71 -11.25 -0.91
CA GLU A 130 -21.93 -12.35 -1.86
C GLU A 130 -20.62 -13.15 -1.89
N GLU A 131 -20.74 -14.44 -1.62
CA GLU A 131 -19.68 -15.42 -1.43
C GLU A 131 -18.60 -15.35 -2.51
N LYS A 132 -17.54 -14.58 -2.26
CA LYS A 132 -16.23 -14.87 -2.85
C LYS A 132 -15.45 -15.64 -1.81
N HIS A 133 -15.55 -16.96 -1.93
CA HIS A 133 -14.63 -17.93 -1.35
C HIS A 133 -13.21 -17.53 -1.76
N ILE A 134 -12.52 -16.73 -0.94
CA ILE A 134 -11.07 -16.54 -1.08
C ILE A 134 -10.48 -17.66 -0.25
N ASN A 135 -10.15 -18.76 -0.92
CA ASN A 135 -9.33 -19.81 -0.34
C ASN A 135 -8.01 -19.19 0.10
N SER A 136 -7.69 -19.36 1.38
CA SER A 136 -6.36 -19.09 1.93
C SER A 136 -5.51 -20.30 1.56
N GLU A 137 -4.64 -20.15 0.58
CA GLU A 137 -3.50 -21.03 0.39
C GLU A 137 -2.34 -20.21 -0.18
N GLU A 138 -1.18 -20.39 0.44
CA GLU A 138 0.09 -19.77 0.11
C GLU A 138 0.40 -19.87 -1.40
N MET A 139 0.87 -18.78 -1.98
CA MET A 139 1.92 -18.91 -3.00
C MET A 139 2.71 -17.61 -3.13
N GLY A 140 4.01 -17.74 -2.92
CA GLY A 140 4.98 -16.72 -3.30
C GLY A 140 5.21 -16.68 -4.81
N ILE A 141 5.82 -15.56 -5.21
CA ILE A 141 6.67 -15.35 -6.39
C ILE A 141 5.96 -15.19 -7.76
N ASN A 142 5.78 -13.90 -8.11
CA ASN A 142 6.12 -13.18 -9.35
C ASN A 142 5.53 -13.50 -10.75
N SER A 143 5.09 -12.39 -11.38
CA SER A 143 5.08 -11.95 -12.81
C SER A 143 4.24 -12.65 -13.90
N GLU A 144 3.35 -11.81 -14.49
CA GLU A 144 3.11 -11.49 -15.93
C GLU A 144 3.09 -12.65 -16.97
N GLU A 145 2.11 -12.79 -17.87
CA GLU A 145 1.53 -11.80 -18.80
C GLU A 145 0.11 -12.17 -19.31
N THR A 146 -0.64 -11.16 -19.75
CA THR A 146 -1.74 -11.18 -20.74
C THR A 146 -1.22 -10.65 -22.10
N PRO A 147 -1.96 -10.60 -23.25
CA PRO A 147 -3.18 -11.29 -23.75
C PRO A 147 -3.07 -11.73 -25.25
N LYS A 148 -4.11 -12.34 -25.84
CA LYS A 148 -4.60 -11.98 -27.20
C LYS A 148 -5.99 -12.57 -27.54
N LYS A 149 -6.76 -11.74 -28.24
CA LYS A 149 -8.14 -11.87 -28.75
C LYS A 149 -8.12 -12.37 -30.20
N SER A 150 -9.01 -13.28 -30.60
CA SER A 150 -9.82 -13.20 -31.83
C SER A 150 -10.82 -14.36 -31.97
N GLU A 151 -12.04 -14.02 -32.38
CA GLU A 151 -13.14 -14.90 -32.76
C GLU A 151 -12.80 -15.84 -33.92
N LEU A 152 -13.26 -17.10 -33.86
CA LEU A 152 -14.11 -17.72 -34.89
C LEU A 152 -14.56 -19.13 -34.47
N MET A 153 -15.85 -19.36 -34.66
CA MET A 153 -16.56 -20.63 -34.48
C MET A 153 -16.17 -21.63 -35.58
N GLN A 154 -16.05 -22.93 -35.23
CA GLN A 154 -16.75 -24.08 -35.85
C GLN A 154 -16.11 -25.44 -35.51
N GLN A 155 -16.88 -26.26 -34.78
CA GLN A 155 -17.30 -27.64 -35.11
C GLN A 155 -16.31 -28.84 -35.18
N SER A 156 -16.68 -29.86 -34.40
CA SER A 156 -16.67 -31.33 -34.65
C SER A 156 -15.62 -32.27 -33.96
N LYS A 157 -16.16 -33.07 -33.02
CA LYS A 157 -16.00 -34.51 -32.73
C LYS A 157 -14.78 -35.28 -33.30
N VAL A 158 -14.06 -36.04 -32.44
CA VAL A 158 -14.01 -37.53 -32.35
C VAL A 158 -12.74 -38.04 -31.60
N LYS A 159 -13.00 -38.81 -30.52
CA LYS A 159 -12.33 -40.02 -29.93
C LYS A 159 -10.81 -40.17 -29.75
N GLU A 160 -10.40 -40.23 -28.47
CA GLU A 160 -9.98 -41.42 -27.69
C GLU A 160 -8.94 -42.45 -28.23
N SER A 161 -7.83 -42.62 -27.48
CA SER A 161 -7.15 -43.88 -27.09
C SER A 161 -5.85 -43.49 -26.32
N LYS A 162 -5.61 -43.77 -25.03
CA LYS A 162 -5.34 -45.03 -24.28
C LYS A 162 -4.26 -45.93 -24.92
N VAL A 163 -3.08 -46.03 -24.28
CA VAL A 163 -2.52 -47.26 -23.64
C VAL A 163 -0.96 -47.28 -23.52
N LYS A 164 -0.51 -47.45 -22.26
CA LYS A 164 0.63 -48.20 -21.65
C LYS A 164 2.11 -47.81 -21.83
N GLU A 165 2.69 -47.44 -20.68
CA GLU A 165 3.76 -48.14 -19.94
C GLU A 165 4.64 -49.17 -20.67
N ASN A 166 5.97 -49.01 -20.51
CA ASN A 166 6.76 -50.09 -19.92
C ASN A 166 7.99 -49.58 -19.15
N LYS A 167 8.29 -50.30 -18.08
CA LYS A 167 9.34 -50.13 -17.06
C LYS A 167 10.55 -51.03 -17.40
N VAL A 168 11.64 -50.88 -16.62
CA VAL A 168 12.77 -51.84 -16.37
C VAL A 168 14.03 -51.59 -17.22
N ASN A 169 15.28 -51.67 -16.76
CA ASN A 169 15.97 -51.59 -15.46
C ASN A 169 17.49 -51.48 -15.77
N ASN A 170 18.22 -50.85 -14.84
CA ASN A 170 19.63 -51.04 -14.43
C ASN A 170 20.61 -51.79 -15.35
N SER A 171 21.81 -51.22 -15.52
CA SER A 171 23.08 -51.86 -15.08
C SER A 171 24.27 -50.90 -15.15
N THR A 172 24.95 -50.79 -14.01
CA THR A 172 26.32 -50.29 -13.81
C THR A 172 27.33 -51.16 -14.57
N THR A 173 28.43 -50.59 -15.10
CA THR A 173 29.82 -51.09 -14.95
C THR A 173 30.83 -50.07 -15.49
N THR A 174 31.81 -49.76 -14.67
CA THR A 174 33.04 -49.01 -14.91
C THR A 174 34.05 -49.82 -15.71
N ILE A 175 34.63 -49.29 -16.81
CA ILE A 175 36.00 -49.63 -17.29
C ILE A 175 36.62 -48.39 -17.97
N ASN A 176 37.84 -48.03 -17.54
CA ASN A 176 38.76 -47.08 -18.17
C ASN A 176 39.53 -47.74 -19.33
N ASN A 177 39.78 -47.00 -20.43
CA ASN A 177 41.13 -46.71 -20.96
C ASN A 177 41.12 -45.97 -22.31
N ASN A 178 42.03 -45.01 -22.44
CA ASN A 178 42.35 -44.14 -23.58
C ASN A 178 42.86 -44.87 -24.84
N LEU A 179 42.50 -44.37 -26.04
CA LEU A 179 43.39 -43.72 -27.04
C LEU A 179 42.67 -43.53 -28.41
N ASN A 180 42.23 -42.29 -28.62
CA ASN A 180 42.26 -41.43 -29.81
C ASN A 180 42.37 -42.01 -31.25
N ILE A 181 41.44 -41.60 -32.13
CA ILE A 181 41.58 -40.74 -33.34
C ILE A 181 40.49 -41.12 -34.37
N GLY A 182 39.66 -40.14 -34.71
CA GLY A 182 38.66 -40.20 -35.78
C GLY A 182 37.83 -38.92 -35.78
N GLU A 183 38.42 -37.82 -36.25
CA GLU A 183 37.80 -36.51 -36.37
C GLU A 183 36.50 -36.57 -37.20
N SER A 184 35.41 -36.04 -36.63
CA SER A 184 34.26 -35.61 -37.42
C SER A 184 33.77 -34.28 -36.85
N HIS A 185 33.95 -33.24 -37.65
CA HIS A 185 33.55 -31.85 -37.45
C HIS A 185 32.22 -31.69 -36.71
N ASN A 186 32.24 -31.32 -35.42
CA ASN A 186 31.15 -30.63 -34.70
C ASN A 186 31.50 -30.11 -33.27
N ASP A 187 32.77 -30.01 -32.87
CA ASP A 187 33.15 -29.62 -31.48
C ASP A 187 33.59 -28.15 -31.29
N VAL A 188 33.88 -27.42 -32.36
CA VAL A 188 34.48 -26.07 -32.26
C VAL A 188 33.50 -25.01 -31.69
N GLN A 189 32.19 -25.25 -31.80
CA GLN A 189 31.18 -24.32 -31.24
C GLN A 189 30.89 -24.57 -29.75
N LYS A 190 31.03 -25.80 -29.23
CA LYS A 190 30.76 -26.09 -27.81
C LYS A 190 31.88 -25.63 -26.88
N GLN A 191 33.13 -25.72 -27.31
CA GLN A 191 34.28 -25.26 -26.52
C GLN A 191 34.37 -23.73 -26.42
N ASN A 192 33.94 -23.00 -27.45
CA ASN A 192 33.89 -21.54 -27.41
C ASN A 192 32.77 -21.01 -26.50
N VAL A 193 31.59 -21.63 -26.49
CA VAL A 193 30.48 -21.21 -25.63
C VAL A 193 30.79 -21.44 -24.15
N ALA A 194 31.44 -22.57 -23.80
CA ALA A 194 31.86 -22.84 -22.42
C ALA A 194 32.92 -21.85 -21.91
N ALA A 195 33.90 -21.46 -22.75
CA ALA A 195 34.89 -20.45 -22.39
C ALA A 195 34.27 -19.05 -22.20
N VAL A 196 33.22 -18.75 -22.98
CA VAL A 196 32.47 -17.50 -22.91
C VAL A 196 31.56 -17.45 -21.67
N GLU A 197 30.94 -18.56 -21.29
CA GLU A 197 30.16 -18.71 -20.05
C GLU A 197 31.06 -18.58 -18.80
N GLN A 198 32.28 -19.12 -18.87
CA GLN A 198 33.27 -18.96 -17.81
C GLN A 198 33.68 -17.50 -17.58
N ASN A 199 33.65 -16.64 -18.60
CA ASN A 199 34.00 -15.22 -18.45
C ASN A 199 33.00 -14.44 -17.57
N ALA A 200 31.70 -14.73 -17.64
CA ALA A 200 30.70 -14.07 -16.79
C ALA A 200 30.84 -14.50 -15.32
N ILE A 201 31.09 -15.78 -15.09
CA ILE A 201 31.29 -16.35 -13.74
C ILE A 201 32.61 -15.83 -13.14
N ALA A 202 33.69 -15.80 -13.92
CA ALA A 202 34.98 -15.25 -13.50
C ALA A 202 34.85 -13.75 -13.15
N PHE A 203 34.15 -12.97 -13.98
CA PHE A 203 33.90 -11.55 -13.71
C PHE A 203 33.10 -11.34 -12.40
N TYR A 204 32.11 -12.19 -12.15
CA TYR A 204 31.37 -12.18 -10.89
C TYR A 204 32.30 -12.44 -9.70
N GLN A 205 33.07 -13.53 -9.75
CA GLN A 205 33.93 -13.94 -8.63
C GLN A 205 34.99 -12.90 -8.28
N GLN A 206 35.53 -12.22 -9.29
CA GLN A 206 36.52 -11.17 -9.10
C GLN A 206 35.98 -9.92 -8.38
N ASN A 207 34.69 -9.59 -8.56
CA ASN A 207 34.14 -8.30 -8.10
C ASN A 207 33.11 -8.42 -6.97
N PHE A 208 32.32 -9.49 -6.93
CA PHE A 208 31.23 -9.69 -5.96
C PHE A 208 31.55 -10.74 -4.89
N GLY A 209 32.62 -11.53 -5.07
CA GLY A 209 33.06 -12.55 -4.13
C GLY A 209 32.71 -13.98 -4.54
N VAL A 210 32.79 -14.92 -3.61
CA VAL A 210 32.60 -16.35 -3.88
C VAL A 210 31.13 -16.63 -4.27
N ALA A 211 30.93 -17.13 -5.48
CA ALA A 211 29.61 -17.51 -5.97
C ALA A 211 29.13 -18.79 -5.28
N ASN A 212 27.93 -18.76 -4.71
CA ASN A 212 27.21 -19.96 -4.33
C ASN A 212 26.79 -20.73 -5.60
N SER A 213 26.78 -22.07 -5.58
CA SER A 213 26.35 -22.94 -6.69
C SER A 213 25.04 -22.46 -7.33
N TYR A 214 24.05 -22.09 -6.52
CA TYR A 214 22.77 -21.56 -7.01
C TYR A 214 22.92 -20.27 -7.83
N LEU A 215 23.82 -19.37 -7.43
CA LEU A 215 24.08 -18.13 -8.17
C LEU A 215 24.79 -18.40 -9.49
N ILE A 216 25.64 -19.42 -9.55
CA ILE A 216 26.29 -19.87 -10.79
C ILE A 216 25.22 -20.35 -11.77
N ASP A 217 24.28 -21.19 -11.32
CA ASP A 217 23.17 -21.67 -12.16
C ASP A 217 22.31 -20.51 -12.69
N GLN A 218 22.03 -19.52 -11.84
CA GLN A 218 21.30 -18.32 -12.25
C GLN A 218 22.05 -17.49 -13.30
N ILE A 219 23.37 -17.33 -13.13
CA ILE A 219 24.21 -16.63 -14.11
C ILE A 219 24.21 -17.40 -15.43
N MET A 220 24.34 -18.73 -15.40
CA MET A 220 24.27 -19.57 -16.61
C MET A 220 22.92 -19.47 -17.30
N GLN A 221 21.82 -19.50 -16.55
CA GLN A 221 20.47 -19.31 -17.11
C GLN A 221 20.34 -17.98 -17.84
N TRP A 222 20.90 -16.91 -17.27
CA TRP A 222 20.89 -15.60 -17.91
C TRP A 222 21.82 -15.52 -19.10
N VAL A 223 23.02 -16.09 -19.04
CA VAL A 223 23.91 -16.14 -20.21
C VAL A 223 23.24 -16.87 -21.39
N GLY A 224 22.46 -17.92 -21.10
CA GLY A 224 21.71 -18.66 -22.10
C GLY A 224 20.53 -17.90 -22.72
N GLY A 225 19.89 -16.98 -21.98
CA GLY A 225 18.73 -16.21 -22.46
C GLY A 225 19.06 -14.78 -22.94
N LEU A 226 19.98 -14.11 -22.25
CA LEU A 226 20.39 -12.72 -22.40
C LEU A 226 21.91 -12.75 -22.47
N SER A 227 22.47 -12.82 -23.68
CA SER A 227 23.91 -12.95 -24.00
C SER A 227 24.90 -12.56 -22.89
N HIS A 228 25.98 -13.33 -22.72
CA HIS A 228 26.98 -13.10 -21.66
C HIS A 228 27.48 -11.64 -21.52
N GLU A 229 27.57 -10.90 -22.63
CA GLU A 229 27.99 -9.50 -22.64
C GLU A 229 27.01 -8.57 -21.92
N LEU A 230 25.69 -8.84 -22.01
CA LEU A 230 24.66 -8.13 -21.26
C LEU A 230 24.79 -8.41 -19.77
N VAL A 231 25.03 -9.67 -19.39
CA VAL A 231 25.21 -10.06 -17.98
C VAL A 231 26.40 -9.31 -17.37
N ILE A 232 27.53 -9.26 -18.07
CA ILE A 232 28.71 -8.50 -17.63
C ILE A 232 28.42 -6.99 -17.58
N ALA A 233 27.69 -6.44 -18.55
CA ALA A 233 27.32 -5.02 -18.55
C ALA A 233 26.43 -4.65 -17.35
N ALA A 234 25.45 -5.47 -17.01
CA ALA A 234 24.61 -5.26 -15.84
C ALA A 234 25.42 -5.33 -14.53
N MET A 235 26.37 -6.27 -14.45
CA MET A 235 27.29 -6.37 -13.32
C MET A 235 28.17 -5.10 -13.18
N LYS A 236 28.69 -4.56 -14.30
CA LYS A 236 29.44 -3.29 -14.29
C LYS A 236 28.60 -2.12 -13.78
N ILE A 237 27.33 -2.02 -14.20
CA ILE A 237 26.41 -0.98 -13.72
C ILE A 237 26.16 -1.09 -12.21
N ALA A 238 26.09 -2.31 -11.67
CA ALA A 238 25.96 -2.50 -10.22
C ALA A 238 27.21 -2.01 -9.48
N LEU A 239 28.41 -2.26 -10.01
CA LEU A 239 29.67 -1.79 -9.43
C LEU A 239 29.80 -0.26 -9.47
N ASP A 240 29.43 0.38 -10.59
CA ASP A 240 29.42 1.84 -10.71
C ASP A 240 28.52 2.49 -9.65
N ASN A 241 27.43 1.83 -9.28
CA ASN A 241 26.49 2.26 -8.23
C ASN A 241 26.88 1.75 -6.82
N LYS A 242 28.03 1.09 -6.66
CA LYS A 242 28.49 0.45 -5.41
C LYS A 242 27.44 -0.47 -4.77
N ALA A 243 26.67 -1.17 -5.62
CA ALA A 243 25.56 -2.00 -5.21
C ALA A 243 25.92 -3.49 -5.23
N GLN A 244 25.19 -4.29 -4.45
CA GLN A 244 25.31 -5.74 -4.45
C GLN A 244 24.79 -6.36 -5.75
N PHE A 245 25.08 -7.65 -5.98
CA PHE A 245 24.64 -8.37 -7.20
C PHE A 245 23.12 -8.36 -7.40
N SER A 246 22.32 -8.24 -6.33
CA SER A 246 20.86 -8.05 -6.42
C SER A 246 20.47 -6.86 -7.31
N TYR A 247 21.29 -5.82 -7.38
CA TYR A 247 21.09 -4.69 -8.27
C TYR A 247 21.30 -5.08 -9.75
N ALA A 248 22.35 -5.83 -10.06
CA ALA A 248 22.57 -6.38 -11.40
C ALA A 248 21.38 -7.27 -11.82
N LYS A 249 20.81 -8.03 -10.87
CA LYS A 249 19.60 -8.83 -11.12
C LYS A 249 18.41 -7.98 -11.54
N ALA A 250 18.16 -6.90 -10.82
CA ALA A 250 17.07 -5.98 -11.13
C ALA A 250 17.25 -5.33 -12.51
N VAL A 251 18.50 -4.98 -12.88
CA VAL A 251 18.83 -4.44 -14.20
C VAL A 251 18.55 -5.47 -15.30
N LEU A 252 18.96 -6.72 -15.12
CA LEU A 252 18.75 -7.78 -16.12
C LEU A 252 17.26 -8.13 -16.31
N ASN A 253 16.49 -8.22 -15.23
CA ASN A 253 15.04 -8.40 -15.31
C ASN A 253 14.36 -7.22 -16.02
N ASN A 254 14.80 -5.99 -15.74
CA ASN A 254 14.25 -4.82 -16.43
C ASN A 254 14.56 -4.84 -17.93
N TRP A 255 15.78 -5.21 -18.31
CA TRP A 255 16.14 -5.37 -19.73
C TRP A 255 15.37 -6.50 -20.41
N ALA A 256 15.16 -7.63 -19.72
CA ALA A 256 14.33 -8.73 -20.21
C ALA A 256 12.89 -8.26 -20.48
N ASN A 257 12.27 -7.55 -19.53
CA ASN A 257 10.91 -7.02 -19.67
C ASN A 257 10.78 -5.97 -20.80
N GLN A 258 11.87 -5.29 -21.15
CA GLN A 258 11.92 -4.33 -22.26
C GLN A 258 12.35 -4.98 -23.59
N ASN A 259 12.49 -6.31 -23.63
CA ASN A 259 12.95 -7.08 -24.79
C ASN A 259 14.31 -6.61 -25.34
N ILE A 260 15.21 -6.19 -24.45
CA ILE A 260 16.56 -5.73 -24.80
C ILE A 260 17.48 -6.96 -24.92
N THR A 261 17.80 -7.35 -26.16
CA THR A 261 18.62 -8.54 -26.44
C THR A 261 20.04 -8.20 -26.90
N THR A 262 20.31 -6.93 -27.18
CA THR A 262 21.60 -6.46 -27.71
C THR A 262 22.23 -5.41 -26.79
N ILE A 263 23.56 -5.40 -26.69
CA ILE A 263 24.32 -4.45 -25.85
C ILE A 263 24.10 -3.01 -26.27
N GLU A 264 23.98 -2.75 -27.57
CA GLU A 264 23.70 -1.40 -28.10
C GLU A 264 22.38 -0.85 -27.58
N GLN A 265 21.34 -1.70 -27.55
CA GLN A 265 20.04 -1.36 -26.99
C GLN A 265 20.12 -1.10 -25.48
N ALA A 266 20.88 -1.92 -24.74
CA ALA A 266 21.11 -1.72 -23.31
C ALA A 266 21.86 -0.41 -23.01
N ARG A 267 22.86 -0.05 -23.82
CA ARG A 267 23.59 1.23 -23.71
C ARG A 267 22.68 2.43 -23.99
N ALA A 268 21.87 2.34 -25.05
CA ALA A 268 20.90 3.38 -25.40
C ALA A 268 19.84 3.56 -24.29
N TYR A 269 19.38 2.45 -23.71
CA TYR A 269 18.45 2.46 -22.57
C TYR A 269 19.04 3.18 -21.35
N GLU A 270 20.27 2.85 -20.97
CA GLU A 270 20.92 3.45 -19.80
C GLU A 270 21.23 4.94 -20.02
N LEU A 271 21.60 5.36 -21.23
CA LEU A 271 21.74 6.78 -21.59
C LEU A 271 20.41 7.54 -21.44
N ASN A 272 19.30 6.98 -21.92
CA ASN A 272 17.98 7.57 -21.77
C ASN A 272 17.54 7.63 -20.30
N ARG A 273 17.85 6.60 -19.51
CA ARG A 273 17.57 6.55 -18.07
C ARG A 273 18.31 7.65 -17.31
N LYS A 274 19.60 7.85 -17.60
CA LYS A 274 20.40 8.95 -17.02
C LYS A 274 19.86 10.33 -17.42
N ARG A 275 19.46 10.51 -18.68
CA ARG A 275 18.86 11.77 -19.17
C ARG A 275 17.52 12.07 -18.52
N ASN A 276 16.68 11.07 -18.32
CA ASN A 276 15.38 11.25 -17.68
C ASN A 276 15.53 11.49 -16.17
N LYS A 277 16.53 10.91 -15.51
CA LYS A 277 16.82 11.15 -14.08
C LYS A 277 17.13 12.63 -13.78
N SER A 278 17.71 13.39 -14.71
CA SER A 278 17.99 14.83 -14.51
C SER A 278 16.77 15.72 -14.72
N LYS A 279 15.78 15.28 -15.51
CA LYS A 279 14.54 16.05 -15.75
C LYS A 279 13.60 16.04 -14.55
N PHE A 280 13.66 15.00 -13.73
CA PHE A 280 12.93 14.89 -12.47
C PHE A 280 13.75 15.36 -11.26
N GLY A 281 14.60 16.38 -11.45
CA GLY A 281 15.20 17.10 -10.34
C GLY A 281 14.11 17.56 -9.37
N LYS A 282 14.33 17.35 -8.06
CA LYS A 282 13.41 17.76 -7.00
C LYS A 282 12.97 19.20 -7.26
N HIS A 283 11.70 19.38 -7.63
CA HIS A 283 11.11 20.71 -7.58
C HIS A 283 11.01 21.06 -6.10
N GLN A 284 12.05 21.70 -5.57
CA GLN A 284 11.92 22.39 -4.30
C GLN A 284 10.94 23.52 -4.56
N ARG A 285 9.72 23.35 -4.07
CA ARG A 285 8.73 24.42 -4.05
C ARG A 285 9.33 25.52 -3.20
N GLU A 286 9.73 26.62 -3.83
CA GLU A 286 10.01 27.85 -3.12
C GLU A 286 8.67 28.38 -2.63
N GLU A 287 8.45 28.31 -1.33
CA GLU A 287 7.25 28.88 -0.73
C GLU A 287 7.28 30.39 -0.96
N VAL A 288 6.23 30.92 -1.61
CA VAL A 288 6.06 32.36 -1.74
C VAL A 288 5.67 32.87 -0.35
N VAL A 289 6.67 33.24 0.44
CA VAL A 289 6.47 33.82 1.77
C VAL A 289 5.68 35.12 1.60
N PRO A 290 4.46 35.23 2.15
CA PRO A 290 3.67 36.46 2.11
C PRO A 290 4.45 37.66 2.66
N SER A 291 4.14 38.87 2.21
CA SER A 291 4.82 40.09 2.68
C SER A 291 4.81 40.23 4.21
N TRP A 292 3.68 39.91 4.84
CA TRP A 292 3.52 39.98 6.30
C TRP A 292 4.49 39.06 7.07
N ALA A 293 4.93 37.95 6.48
CA ALA A 293 5.85 37.01 7.12
C ALA A 293 7.33 37.39 6.95
N LYS A 294 7.65 38.28 6.01
CA LYS A 294 9.01 38.84 5.82
C LYS A 294 9.28 40.04 6.71
N GLU A 295 8.22 40.67 7.22
CA GLU A 295 8.28 41.92 7.98
C GLU A 295 8.40 41.70 9.49
N LEU A 296 8.42 40.45 9.97
CA LEU A 296 8.67 40.17 11.38
C LEU A 296 10.17 40.36 11.66
N PRO A 297 10.56 41.37 12.47
CA PRO A 297 11.96 41.50 12.87
C PRO A 297 12.37 40.25 13.65
N ASP A 298 13.56 39.71 13.39
CA ASP A 298 14.11 38.50 14.02
C ASP A 298 14.15 38.54 15.57
N ASN A 299 13.93 39.71 16.15
CA ASN A 299 13.89 39.96 17.59
C ASN A 299 12.54 40.53 18.07
N ALA A 300 11.43 40.15 17.44
CA ALA A 300 10.11 40.39 18.02
C ALA A 300 9.96 39.54 19.29
N GLU A 301 10.56 39.98 20.40
CA GLU A 301 9.99 39.69 21.72
C GLU A 301 8.52 40.07 21.62
N ASN A 302 7.62 39.08 21.75
CA ASN A 302 6.18 39.30 21.77
C ASN A 302 5.91 40.55 22.60
N PRO A 303 5.44 41.66 22.01
CA PRO A 303 4.83 42.69 22.81
C PRO A 303 3.50 42.08 23.19
N VAL A 304 3.50 41.24 24.22
CA VAL A 304 2.32 41.11 25.06
C VAL A 304 2.23 42.49 25.72
N GLU A 305 1.66 43.44 24.98
CA GLU A 305 1.07 44.62 25.59
C GLU A 305 0.17 44.04 26.67
N LYS A 306 0.62 44.10 27.93
CA LYS A 306 -0.19 43.68 29.06
C LYS A 306 -1.47 44.48 28.94
N LEU A 307 -2.56 43.77 28.69
CA LEU A 307 -3.87 44.38 28.56
C LEU A 307 -4.08 45.22 29.82
N SER A 308 -4.32 46.53 29.66
CA SER A 308 -4.51 47.38 30.83
C SER A 308 -5.65 46.83 31.67
N ALA A 309 -5.55 46.93 33.01
CA ALA A 309 -6.57 46.43 33.91
C ALA A 309 -7.98 46.95 33.54
N GLU A 310 -8.05 48.20 33.05
CA GLU A 310 -9.27 48.82 32.53
C GLU A 310 -9.87 48.06 31.33
N ARG A 311 -9.05 47.63 30.36
CA ARG A 311 -9.52 46.84 29.20
C ARG A 311 -9.96 45.43 29.60
N GLU A 312 -9.28 44.81 30.57
CA GLU A 312 -9.69 43.51 31.10
C GLU A 312 -11.05 43.58 31.78
N GLU A 313 -11.30 44.64 32.55
CA GLU A 313 -12.56 44.87 33.24
C GLU A 313 -13.69 45.22 32.26
N GLU A 314 -13.39 46.01 31.22
CA GLU A 314 -14.35 46.29 30.15
C GLU A 314 -14.77 45.01 29.41
N LEU A 315 -13.82 44.12 29.09
CA LEU A 315 -14.12 42.84 28.46
C LEU A 315 -14.93 41.91 29.38
N ARG A 316 -14.64 41.91 30.68
CA ARG A 316 -15.41 41.15 31.69
C ARG A 316 -16.85 41.63 31.78
N ASN A 317 -17.06 42.95 31.84
CA ASN A 317 -18.40 43.54 31.89
C ASN A 317 -19.18 43.23 30.60
N ARG A 318 -18.53 43.32 29.43
CA ARG A 318 -19.14 43.02 28.14
C ARG A 318 -19.51 41.55 27.98
N LEU A 319 -18.71 40.64 28.56
CA LEU A 319 -19.03 39.22 28.64
C LEU A 319 -20.20 38.94 29.59
N ALA A 320 -20.27 39.62 30.74
CA ALA A 320 -21.37 39.48 31.68
C ALA A 320 -22.71 39.96 31.08
N GLU A 321 -22.69 41.11 30.39
CA GLU A 321 -23.86 41.66 29.70
C GLU A 321 -24.38 40.71 28.61
N LEU A 322 -23.49 40.08 27.83
CA LEU A 322 -23.86 39.05 26.85
C LEU A 322 -24.49 37.82 27.49
N PHE A 323 -24.03 37.43 28.68
CA PHE A 323 -24.59 36.30 29.41
C PHE A 323 -25.97 36.62 30.01
N GLU A 324 -26.18 37.83 30.54
CA GLU A 324 -27.48 38.28 31.06
C GLU A 324 -28.52 38.41 29.94
N MET A 325 -28.13 38.94 28.77
CA MET A 325 -29.03 39.02 27.61
C MET A 325 -29.42 37.65 27.03
N SER A 326 -28.65 36.59 27.32
CA SER A 326 -28.96 35.23 26.88
C SER A 326 -29.86 34.43 27.85
N GLY A 327 -30.14 34.98 29.04
CA GLY A 327 -30.89 34.32 30.11
C GLY A 327 -32.38 34.64 30.18
N ASP A 328 -32.88 35.61 29.41
CA ASP A 328 -34.26 36.13 29.54
C ASP A 328 -35.29 35.52 28.57
N ASP A 329 -34.90 34.61 27.68
CA ASP A 329 -35.81 33.99 26.70
C ASP A 329 -36.28 32.56 27.10
N SER A 330 -36.42 32.26 28.39
CA SER A 330 -36.97 30.97 28.85
C SER A 330 -38.03 31.05 29.94
N ASP A 331 -38.99 31.98 29.85
CA ASP A 331 -40.32 31.79 30.44
C ASP A 331 -41.38 32.48 29.56
N GLY A 332 -42.01 31.67 28.71
CA GLY A 332 -43.12 32.04 27.82
C GLY A 332 -43.79 30.84 27.21
#